data_AF-A0A0V0GLT7-F1
#
_entry.id   AF-A0A0V0GLT7-F1
#
_cell.length_a   1.000
_cell.length_b   1.000
_cell.length_c   1.000
_cell.angle_alpha   90.00
_cell.angle_beta   90.00
_cell.angle_gamma   90.00
#
_symmetry.space_group_name_H-M   'P 1'
#
loop_
_entity.id
_entity.type
_entity.pdbx_description
1 polymer ?
#
loop_
_entity_poly.entity_id
_entity_poly.type
_entity_poly.pdbx_seq_one_letter_code
_entity_poly.pdbx_strand_id
1 'polypeptide(L)'
;MMAIDSEDPVIRSGAECLQKEYGKRLPPSQEVHIENAKLGNQLYYIDSFYLQLKRLPMVGVIIIPRKYIMGKVDERAIKTLVILISASICILIIGCVCIFVLTDGVSKEMKLRAELISQLDARRKAEASSNYKSQFLANMSHELRTP
;
A
#
# COMPACT_ATOMS: atom_id res chain seq x y z
N MET A 1 3.86 50.77 -19.10
CA MET A 1 3.33 49.47 -19.55
C MET A 1 3.18 48.61 -18.31
N MET A 2 1.96 48.21 -17.96
CA MET A 2 1.72 47.37 -16.77
C MET A 2 1.84 45.90 -17.17
N ALA A 3 2.19 45.02 -16.23
CA ALA A 3 2.33 43.58 -16.51
C ALA A 3 1.02 42.92 -16.99
N ILE A 4 -0.14 43.51 -16.66
CA ILE A 4 -1.46 43.07 -17.15
C ILE A 4 -1.68 43.37 -18.64
N ASP A 5 -0.95 44.33 -19.21
CA ASP A 5 -1.03 44.71 -20.61
C ASP A 5 0.02 43.97 -21.47
N SER A 6 0.68 42.95 -20.91
CA SER A 6 1.70 42.17 -21.61
C SER A 6 1.09 41.36 -22.77
N GLU A 7 1.80 41.32 -23.90
CA GLU A 7 1.44 40.43 -25.03
C GLU A 7 1.64 38.95 -24.68
N ASP A 8 2.53 38.65 -23.72
CA ASP A 8 2.77 37.30 -23.24
C ASP A 8 1.59 36.82 -22.36
N PRO A 9 0.91 35.73 -22.71
CA PRO A 9 -0.25 35.24 -21.99
C PRO A 9 0.07 34.73 -20.58
N VAL A 10 1.28 34.25 -20.33
CA VAL A 10 1.73 33.78 -19.00
C VAL A 10 1.97 34.97 -18.10
N ILE A 11 2.63 36.01 -18.61
CA ILE A 11 2.88 37.25 -17.85
C ILE A 11 1.56 37.93 -17.51
N ARG A 12 0.64 38.05 -18.49
CA ARG A 12 -0.69 38.64 -18.27
C ARG A 12 -1.50 37.85 -17.27
N SER A 13 -1.62 36.52 -17.45
CA SER A 13 -2.41 35.67 -16.55
C SER A 13 -1.80 35.65 -15.14
N GLY A 14 -0.47 35.69 -15.03
CA GLY A 14 0.24 35.78 -13.75
C GLY A 14 -0.05 37.10 -13.04
N ALA A 15 -0.01 38.21 -13.78
CA ALA A 15 -0.36 39.53 -13.27
C ALA A 15 -1.82 39.62 -12.82
N GLU A 16 -2.76 39.05 -13.58
CA GLU A 16 -4.18 38.96 -13.21
C GLU A 16 -4.39 38.10 -11.96
N CYS A 17 -3.73 36.95 -11.86
CA CYS A 17 -3.80 36.06 -10.71
C CYS A 17 -3.31 36.77 -9.43
N LEU A 18 -2.18 37.48 -9.54
CA LEU A 18 -1.64 38.26 -8.44
C LEU A 18 -2.52 39.45 -8.09
N GLN A 19 -3.09 40.15 -9.07
CA GLN A 19 -4.00 41.27 -8.79
C GLN A 19 -5.29 40.81 -8.09
N LYS A 20 -5.75 39.59 -8.37
CA LYS A 20 -6.89 38.98 -7.68
C LYS A 20 -6.57 38.64 -6.22
N GLU A 21 -5.36 38.16 -5.94
CA GLU A 21 -4.90 37.85 -4.58
C GLU A 21 -4.53 39.11 -3.76
N TYR A 22 -3.88 40.10 -4.38
CA TYR A 22 -3.43 41.33 -3.72
C TYR A 22 -4.50 42.44 -3.65
N GLY A 23 -5.52 42.42 -4.51
CA GLY A 23 -6.37 43.60 -4.74
C GLY A 23 -5.59 44.81 -5.29
N LYS A 24 -6.18 46.01 -5.29
CA LYS A 24 -5.53 47.24 -5.82
C LYS A 24 -4.32 47.73 -5.00
N ARG A 25 -3.96 47.07 -3.90
CA ARG A 25 -2.85 47.48 -3.02
C ARG A 25 -1.99 46.26 -2.74
N LEU A 26 -0.87 46.13 -3.46
CA LEU A 26 0.21 45.27 -3.02
C LEU A 26 0.79 45.88 -1.73
N PRO A 27 0.61 45.28 -0.54
CA PRO A 27 1.33 45.74 0.63
C PRO A 27 2.83 45.43 0.43
N PRO A 28 3.74 46.38 0.68
CA PRO A 28 5.17 46.26 0.38
C PRO A 28 5.93 45.23 1.24
N SER A 29 5.25 44.36 1.99
CA SER A 29 5.86 43.43 2.93
C SER A 29 5.26 42.02 2.92
N GLN A 30 4.37 41.71 1.98
CA GLN A 30 3.71 40.40 1.92
C GLN A 30 4.22 39.61 0.72
N GLU A 31 5.05 38.61 1.00
CA GLU A 31 5.46 37.57 0.05
C GLU A 31 4.25 36.65 -0.19
N VAL A 32 3.97 36.37 -1.46
CA VAL A 32 2.85 35.53 -1.88
C VAL A 32 3.41 34.30 -2.54
N HIS A 33 3.20 33.17 -1.87
CA HIS A 33 3.58 31.87 -2.36
C HIS A 33 2.32 31.13 -2.82
N ILE A 34 2.20 30.91 -4.13
CA ILE A 34 1.10 30.14 -4.73
C ILE A 34 1.71 28.91 -5.39
N GLU A 35 1.47 27.75 -4.77
CA GLU A 35 2.04 26.47 -5.24
C GLU A 35 1.35 25.89 -6.48
N ASN A 36 0.06 26.21 -6.67
CA ASN A 36 -0.78 25.59 -7.70
C ASN A 36 -1.57 26.64 -8.50
N ALA A 37 -0.89 27.69 -8.97
CA ALA A 37 -1.51 28.69 -9.81
C ALA A 37 -1.83 28.08 -11.19
N LYS A 38 -3.12 28.02 -11.55
CA LYS A 38 -3.55 27.54 -12.86
C LYS A 38 -3.50 28.68 -13.87
N LEU A 39 -2.42 28.74 -14.64
CA LEU A 39 -2.26 29.69 -15.75
C LEU A 39 -2.51 28.93 -17.06
N GLY A 40 -3.69 29.12 -17.65
CA GLY A 40 -4.14 28.34 -18.81
C GLY A 40 -4.37 26.86 -18.46
N ASN A 41 -3.63 25.95 -19.13
CA ASN A 41 -3.76 24.50 -18.95
C ASN A 41 -2.60 23.86 -18.17
N GLN A 42 -1.73 24.67 -17.57
CA GLN A 42 -0.58 24.19 -16.79
C GLN A 42 -0.59 24.80 -15.38
N LEU A 43 -0.01 24.06 -14.44
CA LEU A 43 0.17 24.49 -13.05
C LEU A 43 1.54 25.16 -12.93
N TYR A 44 1.57 26.29 -12.23
CA TYR A 44 2.77 27.08 -11.99
C TYR A 44 2.93 27.37 -10.50
N TYR A 45 4.18 27.42 -10.08
CA TYR A 45 4.60 28.05 -8.84
C TYR A 45 4.75 29.54 -9.10
N ILE A 46 4.07 30.36 -8.31
CA ILE A 46 4.24 31.81 -8.31
C ILE A 46 4.76 32.20 -6.93
N ASP A 47 5.90 32.87 -6.91
CA ASP A 47 6.47 33.43 -5.69
C ASP A 47 6.75 34.92 -5.91
N SER A 48 6.47 35.75 -4.90
CA SER A 48 6.73 37.18 -4.95
C SER A 48 7.66 37.59 -3.82
N PHE A 49 8.67 38.40 -4.16
CA PHE A 49 9.67 38.87 -3.22
C PHE A 49 9.87 40.38 -3.37
N TYR A 50 10.20 41.03 -2.26
CA TYR A 50 10.33 42.48 -2.23
C TYR A 50 11.78 42.93 -2.31
N LEU A 51 12.07 43.85 -3.22
CA LEU A 51 13.37 44.47 -3.41
C LEU A 51 13.30 45.92 -2.91
N GLN A 52 13.83 46.17 -1.71
CA GLN A 52 14.02 47.51 -1.18
C GLN A 52 15.25 48.19 -1.78
N LEU A 53 15.12 48.77 -2.98
CA LEU A 53 16.12 49.71 -3.48
C LEU A 53 15.81 51.11 -2.95
N LYS A 54 16.83 51.83 -2.47
CA LYS A 54 16.75 53.16 -1.83
C LYS A 54 15.95 54.23 -2.60
N ARG A 55 15.68 54.04 -3.89
CA ARG A 55 14.95 54.99 -4.75
C ARG A 55 13.75 54.40 -5.49
N LEU A 56 13.58 53.08 -5.49
CA LEU A 56 12.47 52.40 -6.17
C LEU A 56 12.12 51.12 -5.43
N PRO A 57 11.04 51.09 -4.63
CA PRO A 57 10.51 49.83 -4.13
C PRO A 57 10.02 48.99 -5.31
N MET A 58 10.58 47.80 -5.49
CA MET A 58 10.20 46.87 -6.56
C MET A 58 9.68 45.56 -5.96
N VAL A 59 8.65 44.99 -6.60
CA VAL A 59 8.18 43.63 -6.33
C VAL A 59 8.68 42.75 -7.46
N GLY A 60 9.54 41.80 -7.14
CA GLY A 60 9.92 40.73 -8.06
C GLY A 60 8.88 39.61 -8.00
N VAL A 61 8.53 39.04 -9.14
CA VAL A 61 7.65 37.86 -9.23
C VAL A 61 8.38 36.79 -10.03
N ILE A 62 8.47 35.59 -9.47
CA ILE A 62 9.01 34.40 -10.11
C ILE A 62 7.83 33.48 -10.48
N ILE A 63 7.73 33.12 -11.75
CA ILE A 63 6.72 32.19 -12.27
C ILE A 63 7.45 30.98 -12.84
N ILE A 64 7.33 29.81 -12.19
CA ILE A 64 8.01 28.58 -12.61
C ILE A 64 6.96 27.49 -12.91
N PRO A 65 6.97 26.87 -14.10
CA PRO A 65 6.03 25.80 -14.41
C PRO A 65 6.31 24.56 -13.55
N ARG A 66 5.27 24.04 -12.88
CA ARG A 66 5.37 22.85 -12.00
C ARG A 66 5.92 21.64 -12.75
N LYS A 67 5.67 21.55 -14.06
CA LYS A 67 6.21 20.50 -14.93
C LYS A 67 7.75 20.43 -14.93
N TYR A 68 8.47 21.55 -14.77
CA TYR A 68 9.94 21.51 -14.77
C TYR A 68 10.53 21.12 -13.42
N ILE A 69 9.86 21.44 -12.31
CA ILE A 69 10.30 21.07 -10.96
C ILE A 69 9.85 19.65 -10.61
N MET A 70 8.55 19.36 -10.74
CA MET A 70 7.96 18.07 -10.40
C MET A 70 8.03 17.05 -11.55
N GLY A 71 8.14 17.46 -12.82
CA GLY A 71 7.95 16.53 -13.94
C GLY A 71 8.94 15.36 -13.96
N LYS A 72 10.20 15.58 -13.54
CA LYS A 72 11.19 14.49 -13.42
C LYS A 72 10.95 13.61 -12.19
N VAL A 73 10.31 14.14 -11.16
CA VAL A 73 9.96 13.40 -9.94
C VAL A 73 8.72 12.56 -10.19
N ASP A 74 7.69 13.11 -10.83
CA ASP A 74 6.45 12.40 -11.16
C ASP A 74 6.70 11.23 -12.12
N GLU A 75 7.54 11.42 -13.15
CA GLU A 75 7.82 10.35 -14.11
C GLU A 75 8.57 9.16 -13.48
N ARG A 76 9.42 9.43 -12.49
CA ARG A 76 10.14 8.39 -11.72
C ARG A 76 9.27 7.80 -10.63
N ALA A 77 8.50 8.63 -9.92
CA ALA A 77 7.61 8.20 -8.83
C ALA A 77 6.53 7.27 -9.35
N ILE A 78 5.94 7.56 -10.52
CA ILE A 78 4.95 6.68 -11.15
C ILE A 78 5.58 5.32 -11.49
N LYS A 79 6.77 5.28 -12.10
CA LYS A 79 7.46 4.01 -12.40
C LYS A 79 7.75 3.20 -11.14
N THR A 80 8.28 3.83 -10.09
CA THR A 80 8.55 3.16 -8.82
C THR A 80 7.27 2.63 -8.18
N LEU A 81 6.19 3.41 -8.21
CA LEU A 81 4.89 3.02 -7.65
C LEU A 81 4.30 1.82 -8.40
N VAL A 82 4.38 1.79 -9.73
CA VAL A 82 3.95 0.61 -10.52
C VAL A 82 4.76 -0.63 -10.14
N ILE A 83 6.09 -0.51 -10.02
CA ILE A 83 6.95 -1.63 -9.62
C ILE A 83 6.53 -2.14 -8.23
N LEU A 84 6.32 -1.24 -7.27
CA LEU A 84 5.94 -1.56 -5.90
C LEU A 84 4.60 -2.32 -5.86
N ILE A 85 3.58 -1.80 -6.55
CA ILE A 85 2.27 -2.46 -6.65
C ILE A 85 2.42 -3.84 -7.30
N SER A 86 3.18 -3.94 -8.39
CA SER A 86 3.37 -5.22 -9.09
C SER A 86 4.06 -6.26 -8.21
N ALA A 87 5.09 -5.86 -7.45
CA ALA A 87 5.80 -6.73 -6.53
C ALA A 87 4.89 -7.23 -5.40
N SER A 88 4.08 -6.33 -4.82
CA SER A 88 3.11 -6.69 -3.78
C SER A 88 2.08 -7.71 -4.28
N ILE A 89 1.54 -7.53 -5.49
CA ILE A 89 0.59 -8.49 -6.09
C ILE A 89 1.26 -9.84 -6.32
N CYS A 90 2.49 -9.86 -6.84
CA CYS A 90 3.22 -11.11 -7.06
C CYS A 90 3.44 -11.88 -5.76
N ILE A 91 3.88 -11.20 -4.69
CA ILE A 91 4.09 -11.81 -3.38
C ILE A 91 2.77 -12.36 -2.82
N LEU A 92 1.65 -11.65 -2.98
CA LEU A 92 0.35 -12.11 -2.53
C LEU A 92 -0.07 -13.39 -3.26
N ILE A 93 0.06 -13.43 -4.59
CA ILE A 93 -0.29 -14.59 -5.40
C ILE A 93 0.57 -15.79 -5.03
N ILE A 94 1.90 -15.60 -4.93
CA ILE A 94 2.82 -16.67 -4.53
C ILE A 94 2.49 -17.17 -3.12
N GLY A 95 2.26 -16.26 -2.18
CA GLY A 95 1.86 -16.60 -0.81
C GLY A 95 0.56 -17.41 -0.77
N CYS A 96 -0.47 -16.97 -1.49
CA CYS A 96 -1.73 -17.69 -1.61
C CYS A 96 -1.52 -19.09 -2.19
N VAL A 97 -0.81 -19.22 -3.32
CA VAL A 97 -0.54 -20.51 -3.95
C VAL A 97 0.25 -21.44 -3.01
N CYS A 98 1.29 -20.94 -2.34
CA CYS A 98 2.06 -21.72 -1.37
C CYS A 98 1.18 -22.23 -0.23
N ILE A 99 0.31 -21.38 0.33
CA ILE A 99 -0.62 -21.79 1.39
C ILE A 99 -1.58 -22.86 0.88
N PHE A 100 -2.18 -22.67 -0.30
CA PHE A 100 -3.09 -23.66 -0.88
C PHE A 100 -2.41 -25.02 -1.10
N VAL A 101 -1.22 -25.02 -1.69
CA VAL A 101 -0.46 -26.26 -1.96
C VAL A 101 -0.11 -26.98 -0.66
N LEU A 102 0.35 -26.24 0.35
CA LEU A 102 0.72 -26.81 1.64
C LEU A 102 -0.49 -27.31 2.42
N THR A 103 -1.57 -26.54 2.48
CA THR A 103 -2.80 -26.92 3.17
C THR A 103 -3.45 -28.14 2.52
N ASP A 104 -3.53 -28.20 1.20
CA ASP A 104 -4.07 -29.37 0.49
C ASP A 104 -3.14 -30.59 0.61
N GLY A 105 -1.82 -30.39 0.57
CA GLY A 105 -0.83 -31.44 0.77
C GLY A 105 -0.95 -32.08 2.16
N VAL A 106 -0.97 -31.24 3.20
CA VAL A 106 -1.15 -31.66 4.59
C VAL A 106 -2.53 -32.31 4.78
N SER A 107 -3.60 -31.75 4.22
CA SER A 107 -4.94 -32.30 4.38
C SER A 107 -5.08 -33.70 3.75
N LYS A 108 -4.43 -33.94 2.61
CA LYS A 108 -4.38 -35.27 1.97
C LYS A 108 -3.56 -36.26 2.80
N GLU A 109 -2.37 -35.85 3.27
CA GLU A 109 -1.53 -36.72 4.10
C GLU A 109 -2.19 -37.05 5.45
N MET A 110 -2.86 -36.07 6.06
CA MET A 110 -3.59 -36.24 7.32
C MET A 110 -4.81 -37.15 7.17
N LYS A 111 -5.55 -37.09 6.06
CA LYS A 111 -6.65 -38.05 5.79
C LYS A 111 -6.15 -39.49 5.72
N LEU A 112 -5.03 -39.73 5.03
CA LEU A 112 -4.41 -41.07 4.96
C LEU A 112 -3.91 -41.56 6.33
N ARG A 113 -3.31 -40.67 7.13
CA ARG A 113 -2.86 -41.01 8.50
C ARG A 113 -4.05 -41.28 9.44
N ALA A 114 -5.15 -40.54 9.30
CA ALA A 114 -6.36 -40.77 10.09
C ALA A 114 -7.01 -42.13 9.80
N GLU A 115 -7.04 -42.56 8.54
CA GLU A 115 -7.53 -43.88 8.13
C GLU A 115 -6.67 -45.02 8.72
N LEU A 116 -5.33 -44.85 8.76
CA LEU A 116 -4.44 -45.84 9.37
C LEU A 116 -4.59 -45.91 10.90
N ILE A 117 -4.78 -44.77 11.56
CA ILE A 117 -4.99 -44.71 13.01
C ILE A 117 -6.34 -45.33 13.39
N SER A 118 -7.40 -45.11 12.61
CA SER A 118 -8.72 -45.70 12.89
C SER A 118 -8.71 -47.22 12.79
N GLN A 119 -7.99 -47.79 11.83
CA GLN A 119 -7.86 -49.25 11.72
C GLN A 119 -7.07 -49.86 12.87
N LEU A 120 -6.00 -49.21 13.32
CA LEU A 120 -5.22 -49.65 14.48
C LEU A 120 -6.02 -49.58 15.77
N ASP A 121 -6.84 -48.54 15.96
CA ASP A 121 -7.69 -48.40 17.13
C ASP A 121 -8.83 -49.45 17.14
N ALA A 122 -9.45 -49.70 15.99
CA ALA A 122 -10.45 -50.76 15.84
C ALA A 122 -9.86 -52.16 16.13
N ARG A 123 -8.64 -52.45 15.66
CA ARG A 123 -7.93 -53.70 15.98
C ARG A 123 -7.60 -53.80 17.46
N ARG A 124 -7.07 -52.74 18.08
CA ARG A 124 -6.78 -52.73 19.53
C ARG A 124 -8.04 -52.98 20.36
N LYS A 125 -9.18 -52.40 19.97
CA LYS A 125 -10.46 -52.63 20.64
C LYS A 125 -10.93 -54.08 20.51
N ALA A 126 -10.76 -54.69 19.33
CA ALA A 126 -11.06 -56.11 19.12
C ALA A 126 -10.13 -57.03 19.91
N GLU A 127 -8.82 -56.73 19.95
CA GLU A 127 -7.82 -57.46 20.74
C GLU A 127 -8.07 -57.34 22.24
N ALA A 128 -8.42 -56.15 22.75
CA ALA A 128 -8.78 -55.96 24.15
C ALA A 128 -10.05 -56.77 24.53
N SER A 129 -11.06 -56.78 23.65
CA SER A 129 -12.26 -57.61 23.85
C SER A 129 -11.94 -59.10 23.80
N SER A 130 -11.04 -59.53 22.90
CA SER A 130 -10.58 -60.92 22.81
C SER A 130 -9.79 -61.33 24.04
N ASN A 131 -8.85 -60.51 24.51
CA ASN A 131 -8.04 -60.78 25.70
C ASN A 131 -8.90 -60.88 26.96
N TYR A 132 -9.94 -60.05 27.10
CA TYR A 132 -10.89 -60.17 28.20
C TYR A 132 -11.63 -61.52 28.17
N LYS A 133 -12.07 -61.98 26.99
CA LYS A 133 -12.69 -63.31 26.85
C LYS A 133 -11.69 -64.43 27.18
N SER A 134 -10.45 -64.33 26.72
CA SER A 134 -9.42 -65.32 27.00
C SER A 134 -9.05 -65.37 28.48
N GLN A 135 -8.91 -64.22 29.16
CA GLN A 135 -8.66 -64.17 30.60
C GLN A 135 -9.87 -64.66 31.40
N PHE A 136 -11.09 -64.32 31.00
CA PHE A 136 -12.30 -64.82 31.65
C PHE A 136 -12.41 -66.35 31.55
N LEU A 137 -12.18 -66.92 30.36
CA LEU A 137 -12.18 -68.37 30.16
C LEU A 137 -11.03 -69.06 30.91
N ALA A 138 -9.85 -68.46 30.94
CA ALA A 138 -8.72 -68.98 31.70
C ALA A 138 -9.00 -68.95 33.22
N ASN A 139 -9.60 -67.88 33.73
CA ASN A 139 -9.93 -67.73 35.15
C ASN A 139 -11.07 -68.67 35.57
N MET A 140 -12.09 -68.84 34.74
CA MET A 140 -13.15 -69.83 34.95
C MET A 140 -12.63 -71.27 34.87
N SER A 141 -11.71 -71.56 33.94
CA SER A 141 -11.04 -72.86 33.89
C SER A 141 -10.16 -73.12 35.12
N HIS A 142 -9.66 -72.07 35.76
CA HIS A 142 -8.89 -72.16 36.99
C HIS A 142 -9.79 -72.48 38.20
N GLU A 143 -10.92 -71.78 38.36
CA GLU A 143 -11.88 -72.04 39.45
C GLU A 143 -12.53 -73.43 39.35
N LEU A 144 -12.77 -73.96 38.15
CA LEU A 144 -13.31 -75.32 37.97
C LEU A 144 -12.32 -76.46 38.28
N ARG A 145 -11.01 -76.16 38.44
CA ARG A 145 -9.95 -77.16 38.69
C ARG A 145 -9.41 -77.17 40.13
N THR A 146 -9.82 -76.22 40.95
CA THR A 146 -9.53 -76.19 42.39
C THR A 146 -10.86 -76.29 43.14
N PRO A 147 -11.15 -77.42 43.82
CA PRO A 147 -12.36 -77.57 44.63
C PRO A 147 -12.35 -76.66 45.87
#